data_AF-A0A1F4JHC8-F1
#
_entry.id   AF-A0A1F4JHC8-F1
#
_cell.length_a   1.000
_cell.length_b   1.000
_cell.length_c   1.000
_cell.angle_alpha   90.00
_cell.angle_beta   90.00
_cell.angle_gamma   90.00
#
_symmetry.space_group_name_H-M   'P 1'
#
loop_
_entity.id
_entity.type
_entity.pdbx_description
1 polymer ?
#
loop_
_entity_poly.entity_id
_entity_poly.type
_entity_poly.pdbx_seq_one_letter_code
_entity_poly.pdbx_strand_id
1 'polypeptide(L)'
;MTDSKLTPGLVMWPECDPMRNRLCVLISDVHCTDCTVGNQTAEETDWQLFFDQLRVSCGHTVSQDADAAVGDTLDELLLILNGDIVDLIRSSKWAQAGVYPWQRDDVRFADIAVAIMRDIVQIHAAPPARIEGKPYSGFFYWLRHTISILRANGITVSVIPIVGNHDKELQVVPAARKIFYEECLGMMAQQIPDSYRAWVAQQLGTAPDEDYPCLPVYFADRSLRLLATHGQWRDPDNVRATEKWKPSQGWQPQRWQSEQYRAFSEPCFGDTVAAGLLSHFIWCTAKDLPQDSPGAWRIARLLDEMDLYRPTVSAVARLLSEARRLSRRDKMEKDLRDHILQCFRGSLAAWLGHRATWCSASLPMRWRLGVISCLRHLRWTWVDLLLMKMMAQAQEPEASIATADLLRLPAFHAAYRSLGLRLHVEGHTHIALEEELRFRVPRERRSYIYVNLGAWRDLIMEKRNGGYRRRGMGRALYIFDLAALSHSMPEDAFRYYARDLASWSDRRDCW
;
A
#
# COMPACT_ATOMS: atom_id res chain seq x y z
N MET A 1 11.32 6.87 38.64
CA MET A 1 10.93 5.92 37.57
C MET A 1 12.17 5.15 37.20
N THR A 2 12.26 3.89 37.61
CA THR A 2 13.38 3.00 37.28
C THR A 2 13.39 2.75 35.77
N ASP A 3 14.57 2.83 35.14
CA ASP A 3 14.82 2.39 33.77
C ASP A 3 14.23 1.00 33.54
N SER A 4 12.96 0.93 33.11
CA SER A 4 12.43 -0.27 32.52
C SER A 4 13.20 -0.41 31.22
N LYS A 5 14.21 -1.28 31.20
CA LYS A 5 14.90 -1.71 29.98
C LYS A 5 13.84 -1.80 28.91
N LEU A 6 13.90 -0.90 27.92
CA LEU A 6 12.99 -0.92 26.79
C LEU A 6 12.94 -2.37 26.30
N THR A 7 11.74 -2.90 26.15
CA THR A 7 11.53 -4.21 25.53
C THR A 7 12.44 -4.29 24.32
N PRO A 8 13.25 -5.35 24.15
CA PRO A 8 14.29 -5.37 23.14
C PRO A 8 13.75 -4.86 21.80
N GLY A 9 14.54 -3.99 21.14
CA GLY A 9 14.49 -3.50 19.75
C GLY A 9 13.21 -2.96 19.14
N LEU A 10 12.29 -2.36 19.91
CA LEU A 10 11.38 -1.35 19.35
C LEU A 10 12.08 0.02 19.43
N VAL A 11 12.12 0.74 18.31
CA VAL A 11 12.69 2.09 18.21
C VAL A 11 11.54 3.10 18.15
N MET A 12 11.42 3.93 19.19
CA MET A 12 10.37 4.94 19.26
C MET A 12 10.69 6.12 18.35
N TRP A 13 9.65 6.75 17.81
CA TRP A 13 9.76 8.07 17.20
C TRP A 13 10.43 9.05 18.19
N PRO A 14 11.35 9.93 17.74
CA PRO A 14 12.03 10.87 18.62
C PRO A 14 11.05 11.66 19.49
N GLU A 15 11.39 11.84 20.77
CA GLU A 15 10.53 12.57 21.70
C GLU A 15 10.34 14.02 21.22
N CYS A 16 9.08 14.42 21.04
CA CYS A 16 8.70 15.80 20.78
C CYS A 16 8.47 16.55 22.09
N ASP A 17 8.45 17.88 22.02
CA ASP A 17 8.01 18.73 23.11
C ASP A 17 6.58 18.31 23.56
N PRO A 18 6.40 17.86 24.82
CA PRO A 18 5.13 17.35 25.31
C PRO A 18 4.04 18.41 25.40
N MET A 19 4.36 19.70 25.20
CA MET A 19 3.39 20.80 25.24
C MET A 19 2.75 21.09 23.87
N ARG A 20 3.17 20.44 22.80
CA ARG A 20 2.65 20.70 21.45
C ARG A 20 1.29 20.05 21.22
N ASN A 21 0.39 20.77 20.58
CA ASN A 21 -0.84 20.23 20.01
C ASN A 21 -0.52 19.55 18.68
N ARG A 22 -0.77 18.23 18.61
CA ARG A 22 -0.38 17.39 17.47
C ARG A 22 -1.60 16.75 16.83
N LEU A 23 -1.56 16.66 15.50
CA LEU A 23 -2.50 15.91 14.69
C LEU A 23 -1.68 14.86 13.95
N CYS A 24 -1.97 13.59 14.18
CA CYS A 24 -1.43 12.51 13.39
C CYS A 24 -2.51 12.00 12.44
N VAL A 25 -2.22 11.99 11.14
CA VAL A 25 -3.09 11.43 10.10
C VAL A 25 -2.38 10.28 9.43
N LEU A 26 -3.06 9.14 9.33
CA LEU A 26 -2.54 7.94 8.68
C LEU A 26 -3.41 7.57 7.49
N ILE A 27 -2.78 7.30 6.36
CA ILE A 27 -3.38 6.67 5.18
C ILE A 27 -2.47 5.54 4.71
N SER A 28 -2.99 4.58 3.94
CA SER A 28 -2.26 3.38 3.52
C SER A 28 -2.61 2.99 2.10
N ASP A 29 -1.74 2.23 1.44
CA ASP A 29 -2.03 1.54 0.18
C ASP A 29 -2.59 2.52 -0.87
N VAL A 30 -1.81 3.56 -1.16
CA VAL A 30 -2.12 4.59 -2.17
C VAL A 30 -1.86 4.06 -3.58
N HIS A 31 -0.84 3.19 -3.73
CA HIS A 31 -0.46 2.52 -4.98
C HIS A 31 -0.32 3.50 -6.16
N CYS A 32 0.52 4.53 -6.05
CA CYS A 32 0.89 5.35 -7.21
C CYS A 32 1.70 4.51 -8.21
N THR A 33 1.14 4.27 -9.41
CA THR A 33 1.71 3.38 -10.44
C THR A 33 2.18 4.17 -11.66
N ASP A 34 2.95 3.56 -12.56
CA ASP A 34 3.24 4.17 -13.86
C ASP A 34 2.08 4.07 -14.88
N CYS A 35 0.95 3.50 -14.44
CA CYS A 35 -0.26 3.22 -15.21
C CYS A 35 -0.05 2.35 -16.46
N THR A 36 1.09 1.65 -16.59
CA THR A 36 1.36 0.84 -17.79
C THR A 36 0.79 -0.58 -17.73
N VAL A 37 0.37 -1.05 -16.55
CA VAL A 37 -0.26 -2.36 -16.32
C VAL A 37 -1.43 -2.28 -15.34
N GLY A 38 -2.37 -1.38 -15.63
CA GLY A 38 -3.52 -1.08 -14.77
C GLY A 38 -3.33 0.22 -13.99
N ASN A 39 -4.43 0.79 -13.51
CA ASN A 39 -4.42 1.99 -12.68
C ASN A 39 -5.11 1.69 -11.34
N GLN A 40 -4.35 1.68 -10.25
CA GLN A 40 -4.88 1.40 -8.90
C GLN A 40 -5.19 2.66 -8.11
N THR A 41 -4.66 3.80 -8.53
CA THR A 41 -4.69 5.00 -7.70
C THR A 41 -6.07 5.64 -7.73
N ALA A 42 -6.52 6.16 -6.58
CA ALA A 42 -7.75 6.96 -6.54
C ALA A 42 -7.66 8.19 -7.46
N GLU A 43 -8.82 8.68 -7.88
CA GLU A 43 -8.91 9.83 -8.79
C GLU A 43 -8.41 11.12 -8.13
N GLU A 44 -7.96 12.07 -8.95
CA GLU A 44 -7.52 13.39 -8.48
C GLU A 44 -8.54 14.11 -7.59
N THR A 45 -9.82 14.06 -7.93
CA THR A 45 -10.85 14.75 -7.13
C THR A 45 -10.96 14.18 -5.72
N ASP A 46 -10.70 12.87 -5.54
CA ASP A 46 -10.68 12.25 -4.22
C ASP A 46 -9.48 12.74 -3.40
N TRP A 47 -8.32 12.90 -4.05
CA TRP A 47 -7.13 13.45 -3.41
C TRP A 47 -7.28 14.91 -3.04
N GLN A 48 -7.80 15.74 -3.95
CA GLN A 48 -8.11 17.12 -3.66
C GLN A 48 -9.02 17.22 -2.44
N LEU A 49 -10.12 16.46 -2.42
CA LEU A 49 -11.07 16.46 -1.31
C LEU A 49 -10.42 16.03 0.00
N PHE A 50 -9.63 14.96 0.00
CA PHE A 50 -8.91 14.50 1.19
C PHE A 50 -7.95 15.57 1.74
N PHE A 51 -7.14 16.16 0.87
CA PHE A 51 -6.14 17.15 1.26
C PHE A 51 -6.76 18.50 1.68
N ASP A 52 -7.86 18.93 1.05
CA ASP A 52 -8.65 20.06 1.51
C ASP A 52 -9.24 19.79 2.90
N GLN A 53 -9.77 18.59 3.13
CA GLN A 53 -10.26 18.19 4.45
C GLN A 53 -9.16 18.14 5.49
N LEU A 54 -7.97 17.64 5.14
CA LEU A 54 -6.80 17.65 6.01
C LEU A 54 -6.43 19.07 6.42
N ARG A 55 -6.38 20.00 5.45
CA ARG A 55 -6.12 21.41 5.71
C ARG A 55 -7.16 22.02 6.63
N VAL A 56 -8.44 21.73 6.39
CA VAL A 56 -9.56 22.16 7.23
C VAL A 56 -9.44 21.59 8.65
N SER A 57 -9.08 20.32 8.81
CA SER A 57 -8.83 19.71 10.13
C SER A 57 -7.63 20.30 10.87
N CYS A 58 -6.64 20.82 10.15
CA CYS A 58 -5.52 21.55 10.75
C CYS A 58 -5.88 23.01 11.10
N GLY A 59 -6.81 23.62 10.37
CA GLY A 59 -7.23 25.02 10.55
C GLY A 59 -8.39 25.23 11.53
N HIS A 60 -9.20 24.20 11.79
CA HIS A 60 -10.23 24.25 12.84
C HIS A 60 -9.60 23.99 14.21
N THR A 61 -9.56 25.05 15.02
CA THR A 61 -9.42 24.98 16.47
C THR A 61 -10.61 24.23 17.08
N VAL A 62 -10.40 23.61 18.24
CA VAL A 62 -11.34 22.70 18.94
C VAL A 62 -12.63 23.41 19.41
N SER A 63 -12.67 24.74 19.36
CA SER A 63 -13.83 25.58 19.66
C SER A 63 -14.33 26.28 18.39
N GLN A 64 -15.64 26.17 18.12
CA GLN A 64 -16.35 26.97 17.11
C GLN A 64 -16.70 28.38 17.63
N ASP A 65 -16.32 28.72 18.85
CA ASP A 65 -16.62 30.03 19.43
C ASP A 65 -15.61 31.07 18.97
N ALA A 66 -16.12 32.26 18.64
CA ALA A 66 -15.33 33.40 18.17
C ALA A 66 -14.30 33.93 19.18
N ASP A 67 -14.29 33.37 20.40
CA ASP A 67 -13.38 33.70 21.50
C ASP A 67 -12.28 32.63 21.73
N ALA A 68 -12.03 31.73 20.77
CA ALA A 68 -10.97 30.72 20.87
C ALA A 68 -9.63 31.35 21.27
N ALA A 69 -9.13 30.97 22.45
CA ALA A 69 -7.94 31.55 23.05
C ALA A 69 -6.68 31.17 22.25
N VAL A 70 -5.62 31.96 22.42
CA VAL A 70 -4.30 31.85 21.76
C VAL A 70 -3.58 30.48 21.94
N GLY A 71 -4.19 29.51 22.63
CA GLY A 71 -3.68 28.15 22.85
C GLY A 71 -4.39 27.01 22.09
N ASP A 72 -5.37 27.33 21.24
CA ASP A 72 -6.20 26.31 20.56
C ASP A 72 -5.66 25.86 19.19
N THR A 73 -4.51 26.40 18.75
CA THR A 73 -3.92 26.12 17.43
C THR A 73 -3.15 24.80 17.39
N LEU A 74 -3.17 24.14 16.24
CA LEU A 74 -2.34 22.97 15.97
C LEU A 74 -0.89 23.41 15.73
N ASP A 75 0.08 22.80 16.43
CA ASP A 75 1.50 23.09 16.26
C ASP A 75 2.18 22.14 15.26
N GLU A 76 1.74 20.88 15.23
CA GLU A 76 2.37 19.82 14.45
C GLU A 76 1.35 18.93 13.74
N LEU A 77 1.61 18.66 12.45
CA LEU A 77 1.00 17.58 11.68
C LEU A 77 2.03 16.48 11.42
N LEU A 78 1.71 15.27 11.87
CA LEU A 78 2.36 14.04 11.42
C LEU A 78 1.48 13.37 10.36
N LEU A 79 1.98 13.26 9.12
CA LEU A 79 1.30 12.53 8.06
C LEU A 79 2.05 11.23 7.77
N ILE A 80 1.47 10.12 8.21
CA ILE A 80 2.04 8.78 8.02
C ILE A 80 1.45 8.17 6.76
N LEU A 81 2.33 7.85 5.81
CA LEU A 81 1.99 7.10 4.60
C LEU A 81 2.36 5.65 4.86
N ASN A 82 1.39 4.81 5.21
CA ASN A 82 1.60 3.53 5.86
C ASN A 82 1.88 2.37 4.87
N GLY A 83 2.88 2.49 4.00
CA GLY A 83 3.23 1.44 3.04
C GLY A 83 2.43 1.48 1.74
N ASP A 84 3.00 0.84 0.72
CA ASP A 84 2.47 0.74 -0.64
C ASP A 84 2.08 2.12 -1.19
N ILE A 85 2.99 3.07 -1.04
CA ILE A 85 2.80 4.46 -1.46
C ILE A 85 2.94 4.56 -2.98
N VAL A 86 4.01 3.96 -3.49
CA VAL A 86 4.29 3.76 -4.91
C VAL A 86 4.28 2.27 -5.22
N ASP A 87 3.95 1.91 -6.46
CA ASP A 87 3.99 0.53 -6.92
C ASP A 87 5.08 0.36 -7.97
N LEU A 88 6.25 -0.11 -7.53
CA LEU A 88 7.39 -0.37 -8.39
C LEU A 88 7.36 -1.75 -9.02
N ILE A 89 6.49 -2.64 -8.55
CA ILE A 89 6.39 -4.02 -9.04
C ILE A 89 5.44 -4.08 -10.24
N ARG A 90 4.34 -3.31 -10.20
CA ARG A 90 3.36 -3.26 -11.29
C ARG A 90 3.75 -2.27 -12.36
N SER A 91 4.65 -2.71 -13.24
CA SER A 91 5.03 -1.98 -14.45
C SER A 91 5.24 -2.92 -15.63
N SER A 92 4.82 -2.48 -16.82
CA SER A 92 5.15 -3.14 -18.07
C SER A 92 6.65 -3.09 -18.39
N LYS A 93 7.42 -2.15 -17.82
CA LYS A 93 8.85 -1.98 -18.11
C LYS A 93 9.66 -3.21 -17.71
N TRP A 94 9.26 -3.90 -16.64
CA TRP A 94 9.83 -5.20 -16.26
C TRP A 94 9.65 -6.22 -17.38
N ALA A 95 8.40 -6.43 -17.81
CA ALA A 95 8.05 -7.38 -18.87
C ALA A 95 8.74 -7.04 -20.20
N GLN A 96 8.77 -5.76 -20.58
CA GLN A 96 9.43 -5.29 -21.80
C GLN A 96 10.94 -5.56 -21.80
N ALA A 97 11.60 -5.38 -20.65
CA ALA A 97 13.04 -5.63 -20.52
C ALA A 97 13.37 -7.13 -20.38
N GLY A 98 12.38 -7.98 -20.09
CA GLY A 98 12.61 -9.37 -19.67
C GLY A 98 13.40 -9.45 -18.35
N VAL A 99 13.27 -8.42 -17.50
CA VAL A 99 13.86 -8.33 -16.16
C VAL A 99 12.72 -8.24 -15.16
N TYR A 100 12.85 -8.92 -14.03
CA TYR A 100 11.81 -8.94 -13.01
C TYR A 100 12.29 -8.32 -11.69
N PRO A 101 11.37 -7.86 -10.81
CA PRO A 101 11.71 -7.24 -9.52
C PRO A 101 12.59 -8.09 -8.59
N TRP A 102 12.60 -9.42 -8.78
CA TRP A 102 13.45 -10.34 -8.03
C TRP A 102 14.85 -10.57 -8.61
N GLN A 103 15.16 -10.01 -9.77
CA GLN A 103 16.46 -10.15 -10.45
C GLN A 103 17.36 -8.93 -10.22
N ARG A 104 17.65 -8.65 -8.95
CA ARG A 104 18.35 -7.42 -8.53
C ARG A 104 19.80 -7.33 -9.00
N ASP A 105 20.40 -8.47 -9.30
CA ASP A 105 21.76 -8.55 -9.84
C ASP A 105 21.82 -8.28 -11.35
N ASP A 106 20.67 -8.14 -12.04
CA ASP A 106 20.66 -7.74 -13.45
C ASP A 106 21.10 -6.27 -13.56
N VAL A 107 22.08 -5.99 -14.41
CA VAL A 107 22.65 -4.64 -14.60
C VAL A 107 21.62 -3.59 -14.99
N ARG A 108 20.48 -3.98 -15.56
CA ARG A 108 19.39 -3.08 -15.97
C ARG A 108 18.40 -2.81 -14.85
N PHE A 109 18.44 -3.54 -13.74
CA PHE A 109 17.45 -3.49 -12.67
C PHE A 109 17.24 -2.07 -12.12
N ALA A 110 18.34 -1.40 -11.76
CA ALA A 110 18.29 -0.05 -11.19
C ALA A 110 17.73 0.98 -12.19
N ASP A 111 18.14 0.90 -13.46
CA ASP A 111 17.66 1.79 -14.51
C ASP A 111 16.16 1.63 -14.77
N ILE A 112 15.66 0.39 -14.72
CA ILE A 112 14.23 0.10 -14.85
C ILE A 112 13.46 0.70 -13.66
N ALA A 113 13.90 0.47 -12.43
CA ALA A 113 13.24 1.03 -11.24
C ALA A 113 13.21 2.57 -11.28
N VAL A 114 14.30 3.21 -11.70
CA VAL A 114 14.35 4.67 -11.90
C VAL A 114 13.39 5.13 -13.00
N ALA A 115 13.32 4.40 -14.11
CA ALA A 115 12.38 4.73 -15.18
C ALA A 115 10.91 4.62 -14.73
N ILE A 116 10.56 3.62 -13.92
CA ILE A 116 9.23 3.49 -13.33
C ILE A 116 8.94 4.67 -12.41
N MET A 117 9.87 5.02 -11.51
CA MET A 117 9.70 6.19 -10.61
C MET A 117 9.47 7.49 -11.37
N ARG A 118 10.19 7.72 -12.48
CA ARG A 118 10.00 8.94 -13.29
C ARG A 118 8.61 9.03 -13.90
N ASP A 119 8.09 7.91 -14.39
CA ASP A 119 6.73 7.86 -14.94
C ASP A 119 5.68 8.07 -13.82
N ILE A 120 5.90 7.49 -12.63
CA ILE A 120 5.07 7.74 -11.45
C ILE A 120 5.06 9.24 -11.10
N VAL A 121 6.22 9.89 -11.05
CA VAL A 121 6.33 11.34 -10.79
C VAL A 121 5.56 12.13 -11.84
N GLN A 122 5.70 11.80 -13.13
CA GLN A 122 5.02 12.49 -14.22
C GLN A 122 3.49 12.44 -14.06
N ILE A 123 2.95 11.32 -13.57
CA ILE A 123 1.51 11.10 -13.43
C ILE A 123 0.96 11.68 -12.12
N HIS A 124 1.70 11.54 -11.02
CA HIS A 124 1.17 11.77 -9.67
C HIS A 124 1.68 13.04 -8.99
N ALA A 125 2.80 13.61 -9.45
CA ALA A 125 3.42 14.79 -8.85
C ALA A 125 3.26 16.07 -9.69
N ALA A 126 3.03 15.96 -11.00
CA ALA A 126 2.73 17.12 -11.84
C ALA A 126 1.44 17.82 -11.37
N PRO A 127 1.23 19.12 -11.65
CA PRO A 127 -0.05 19.78 -11.41
C PRO A 127 -1.19 19.17 -12.25
N PRO A 128 -2.45 19.28 -11.80
CA PRO A 128 -3.60 18.81 -12.57
C PRO A 128 -3.75 19.61 -13.86
N ALA A 129 -3.15 19.12 -14.93
CA ALA A 129 -3.45 19.54 -16.29
C ALA A 129 -4.33 18.46 -16.91
N ARG A 130 -5.49 18.84 -17.47
CA ARG A 130 -6.26 17.95 -18.33
C ARG A 130 -5.42 17.62 -19.57
N ILE A 131 -4.62 16.57 -19.48
CA ILE A 131 -4.01 15.94 -20.64
C ILE A 131 -4.99 14.88 -21.11
N GLU A 132 -5.56 15.09 -22.28
CA GLU A 132 -6.49 14.15 -22.89
C GLU A 132 -5.82 12.77 -23.03
N GLY A 133 -6.49 11.72 -22.53
CA GLY A 133 -6.02 10.34 -22.64
C GLY A 133 -4.97 9.87 -21.63
N LYS A 134 -4.54 10.69 -20.65
CA LYS A 134 -3.65 10.21 -19.57
C LYS A 134 -4.40 10.01 -18.26
N PRO A 135 -4.24 8.85 -17.58
CA PRO A 135 -4.69 8.69 -16.20
C PRO A 135 -3.92 9.68 -15.34
N TYR A 136 -4.62 10.43 -14.50
CA TYR A 136 -4.02 11.45 -13.65
C TYR A 136 -4.64 11.38 -12.26
N SER A 137 -3.80 11.25 -11.24
CA SER A 137 -4.22 11.18 -9.83
C SER A 137 -3.76 12.40 -9.03
N GLY A 138 -2.59 12.97 -9.31
CA GLY A 138 -2.13 14.17 -8.59
C GLY A 138 -1.90 14.00 -7.08
N PHE A 139 -1.78 12.77 -6.55
CA PHE A 139 -1.59 12.54 -5.10
C PHE A 139 -0.41 13.34 -4.52
N PHE A 140 0.78 13.20 -5.12
CA PHE A 140 1.99 13.89 -4.66
C PHE A 140 1.94 15.40 -4.91
N TYR A 141 1.20 15.85 -5.94
CA TYR A 141 0.93 17.27 -6.12
C TYR A 141 0.15 17.83 -4.92
N TRP A 142 -1.00 17.23 -4.59
CA TRP A 142 -1.85 17.70 -3.49
C TRP A 142 -1.18 17.56 -2.13
N LEU A 143 -0.37 16.52 -1.93
CA LEU A 143 0.48 16.35 -0.75
C LEU A 143 1.41 17.56 -0.57
N ARG A 144 2.26 17.84 -1.58
CA ARG A 144 3.23 18.93 -1.51
C ARG A 144 2.56 20.30 -1.41
N HIS A 145 1.47 20.50 -2.15
CA HIS A 145 0.69 21.73 -2.10
C HIS A 145 0.13 21.99 -0.69
N THR A 146 -0.49 20.99 -0.08
CA THR A 146 -1.04 21.09 1.28
C THR A 146 0.05 21.32 2.32
N ILE A 147 1.16 20.59 2.24
CA ILE A 147 2.31 20.79 3.14
C ILE A 147 2.83 22.23 3.05
N SER A 148 2.98 22.76 1.84
CA SER A 148 3.44 24.13 1.62
C SER A 148 2.50 25.16 2.29
N ILE A 149 1.19 24.98 2.16
CA ILE A 149 0.19 25.86 2.78
C ILE A 149 0.26 25.77 4.30
N LEU A 150 0.31 24.55 4.86
CA LEU A 150 0.35 24.34 6.31
C LEU A 150 1.62 24.93 6.93
N ARG A 151 2.78 24.74 6.30
CA ARG A 151 4.05 25.33 6.74
C ARG A 151 4.04 26.86 6.66
N ALA A 152 3.43 27.43 5.62
CA ALA A 152 3.26 28.89 5.51
C ALA A 152 2.38 29.46 6.64
N ASN A 153 1.49 28.64 7.21
CA ASN A 153 0.67 28.99 8.37
C ASN A 153 1.34 28.65 9.72
N GLY A 154 2.63 28.32 9.73
CA GLY A 154 3.40 28.06 10.95
C GLY A 154 3.28 26.64 11.52
N ILE A 155 2.55 25.73 10.86
CA ILE A 155 2.41 24.34 11.33
C ILE A 155 3.67 23.55 10.93
N THR A 156 4.26 22.87 11.91
CA THR A 156 5.34 21.91 11.65
C THR A 156 4.75 20.67 10.98
N VAL A 157 5.24 20.30 9.79
CA VAL A 157 4.72 19.14 9.06
C VAL A 157 5.82 18.11 8.83
N SER A 158 5.60 16.90 9.35
CA SER A 158 6.45 15.72 9.15
C SER A 158 5.70 14.67 8.33
N VAL A 159 6.27 14.28 7.19
CA VAL A 159 5.74 13.18 6.36
C VAL A 159 6.58 11.94 6.61
N ILE A 160 5.93 10.86 7.04
CA ILE A 160 6.61 9.62 7.46
C ILE A 160 6.17 8.49 6.53
N PRO A 161 6.97 8.17 5.50
CA PRO A 161 6.70 7.05 4.60
C PRO A 161 7.16 5.72 5.20
N ILE A 162 6.23 4.84 5.57
CA ILE A 162 6.53 3.45 5.96
C ILE A 162 6.64 2.61 4.69
N VAL A 163 7.55 1.64 4.65
CA VAL A 163 7.72 0.71 3.53
C VAL A 163 6.63 -0.36 3.51
N GLY A 164 6.03 -0.56 2.35
CA GLY A 164 5.20 -1.71 2.02
C GLY A 164 5.93 -2.78 1.20
N ASN A 165 5.19 -3.69 0.57
CA ASN A 165 5.79 -4.72 -0.29
C ASN A 165 5.97 -4.21 -1.73
N HIS A 166 5.19 -3.22 -2.15
CA HIS A 166 5.20 -2.68 -3.52
C HIS A 166 6.23 -1.57 -3.75
N ASP A 167 6.79 -1.00 -2.69
CA ASP A 167 7.77 0.10 -2.72
C ASP A 167 9.16 -0.32 -2.20
N LYS A 168 9.39 -1.61 -1.93
CA LYS A 168 10.65 -2.12 -1.37
C LYS A 168 11.87 -1.92 -2.26
N GLU A 169 11.69 -1.72 -3.56
CA GLU A 169 12.77 -1.35 -4.48
C GLU A 169 13.43 -0.02 -4.06
N LEU A 170 12.71 0.87 -3.36
CA LEU A 170 13.28 2.08 -2.74
C LEU A 170 14.30 1.75 -1.64
N GLN A 171 14.26 0.56 -1.04
CA GLN A 171 15.27 0.13 -0.06
C GLN A 171 16.61 -0.20 -0.72
N VAL A 172 16.61 -0.62 -1.98
CA VAL A 172 17.79 -1.18 -2.66
C VAL A 172 18.27 -0.36 -3.86
N VAL A 173 17.49 0.62 -4.35
CA VAL A 173 17.87 1.53 -5.44
C VAL A 173 17.93 2.97 -4.93
N PRO A 174 19.10 3.46 -4.47
CA PRO A 174 19.25 4.81 -3.91
C PRO A 174 18.78 5.93 -4.85
N ALA A 175 18.98 5.78 -6.17
CA ALA A 175 18.54 6.77 -7.15
C ALA A 175 17.00 6.89 -7.24
N ALA A 176 16.28 5.76 -7.17
CA ALA A 176 14.82 5.75 -7.11
C ALA A 176 14.32 6.34 -5.79
N ARG A 177 14.99 6.03 -4.67
CA ARG A 177 14.71 6.61 -3.35
C ARG A 177 14.89 8.13 -3.32
N LYS A 178 15.96 8.64 -3.93
CA LYS A 178 16.17 10.09 -4.09
C LYS A 178 15.00 10.75 -4.83
N ILE A 179 14.58 10.19 -5.96
CA ILE A 179 13.43 10.69 -6.74
C ILE A 179 12.15 10.69 -5.87
N PHE A 180 11.93 9.63 -5.10
CA PHE A 180 10.79 9.55 -4.19
C PHE A 180 10.79 10.68 -3.14
N TYR A 181 11.91 10.93 -2.46
CA TYR A 181 11.99 12.02 -1.48
C TYR A 181 11.83 13.40 -2.12
N GLU A 182 12.57 13.69 -3.20
CA GLU A 182 12.62 15.03 -3.78
C GLU A 182 11.37 15.35 -4.61
N GLU A 183 11.01 14.46 -5.53
CA GLU A 183 10.01 14.71 -6.55
C GLU A 183 8.60 14.30 -6.10
N CYS A 184 8.48 13.28 -5.25
CA CYS A 184 7.18 12.88 -4.69
C CYS A 184 6.87 13.60 -3.38
N LEU A 185 7.75 13.53 -2.38
CA LEU A 185 7.49 14.09 -1.05
C LEU A 185 7.86 15.58 -0.94
N GLY A 186 8.65 16.12 -1.87
CA GLY A 186 9.11 17.52 -1.82
C GLY A 186 10.12 17.77 -0.70
N MET A 187 10.93 16.75 -0.36
CA MET A 187 11.94 16.81 0.69
C MET A 187 13.33 16.66 0.08
N MET A 188 14.10 17.75 0.07
CA MET A 188 15.52 17.73 -0.30
C MET A 188 16.34 17.09 0.82
N ALA A 189 17.52 16.56 0.49
CA ALA A 189 18.41 15.95 1.47
C ALA A 189 18.59 16.83 2.71
N GLN A 190 18.91 18.12 2.55
CA GLN A 190 19.19 19.03 3.67
C GLN A 190 17.96 19.35 4.53
N GLN A 191 16.75 19.04 4.06
CA GLN A 191 15.50 19.27 4.78
C GLN A 191 15.07 18.07 5.62
N ILE A 192 15.68 16.89 5.41
CA ILE A 192 15.39 15.70 6.21
C ILE A 192 16.11 15.83 7.55
N PRO A 193 15.39 15.85 8.70
CA PRO A 193 16.00 16.04 10.00
C PRO A 193 16.96 14.92 10.38
N ASP A 194 18.06 15.25 11.06
CA ASP A 194 19.02 14.26 11.56
C ASP A 194 18.36 13.27 12.53
N SER A 195 17.37 13.73 13.31
CA SER A 195 16.57 12.87 14.19
C SER A 195 15.79 11.81 13.42
N TYR A 196 15.27 12.14 12.23
CA TYR A 196 14.60 11.18 11.35
C TYR A 196 15.58 10.16 10.79
N ARG A 197 16.75 10.61 10.30
CA ARG A 197 17.80 9.68 9.81
C ARG A 197 18.27 8.75 10.91
N ALA A 198 18.55 9.27 12.10
CA ALA A 198 18.98 8.49 13.25
C ALA A 198 17.91 7.47 13.66
N TRP A 199 16.64 7.87 13.66
CA TRP A 199 15.52 6.98 13.95
C TRP A 199 15.41 5.82 12.96
N VAL A 200 15.45 6.11 11.66
CA VAL A 200 15.45 5.09 10.60
C VAL A 200 16.68 4.19 10.70
N ALA A 201 17.87 4.77 10.84
CA ALA A 201 19.13 4.04 10.92
C ALA A 201 19.16 3.10 12.12
N GLN A 202 18.68 3.57 13.27
CA GLN A 202 18.53 2.74 14.45
C GLN A 202 17.53 1.60 14.21
N GLN A 203 16.40 1.86 13.55
CA GLN A 203 15.44 0.81 13.23
C GLN A 203 16.08 -0.26 12.34
N LEU A 204 16.71 0.13 11.23
CA LEU A 204 17.22 -0.78 10.21
C LEU A 204 18.59 -1.39 10.53
N GLY A 205 19.31 -0.86 11.51
CA GLY A 205 20.69 -1.24 11.80
C GLY A 205 21.67 -0.73 10.74
N THR A 206 21.42 0.47 10.20
CA THR A 206 22.26 1.14 9.19
C THR A 206 22.91 2.40 9.79
N ALA A 207 23.68 3.14 8.97
CA ALA A 207 24.30 4.39 9.38
C ALA A 207 23.34 5.59 9.18
N PRO A 208 23.40 6.63 10.04
CA PRO A 208 22.49 7.78 9.99
C PRO A 208 22.91 8.87 8.98
N ASP A 209 24.05 8.72 8.30
CA ASP A 209 24.65 9.71 7.41
C ASP A 209 24.14 9.64 5.96
N GLU A 210 23.18 8.76 5.66
CA GLU A 210 22.56 8.70 4.35
C GLU A 210 21.70 9.95 4.06
N ASP A 211 22.03 10.67 2.99
CA ASP A 211 21.29 11.87 2.50
C ASP A 211 19.81 11.60 2.23
N TYR A 212 19.46 10.37 1.81
CA TYR A 212 18.09 9.90 1.66
C TYR A 212 18.01 8.55 2.37
N PRO A 213 17.63 8.53 3.66
CA PRO A 213 17.62 7.29 4.42
C PRO A 213 16.57 6.34 3.84
N CYS A 214 16.79 5.04 4.03
CA CYS A 214 15.80 4.00 3.74
C CYS A 214 14.41 4.30 4.35
N LEU A 215 13.36 3.66 3.85
CA LEU A 215 12.03 3.84 4.42
C LEU A 215 11.91 3.04 5.74
N PRO A 216 11.35 3.61 6.82
CA PRO A 216 11.08 2.88 8.04
C PRO A 216 10.07 1.74 7.84
N VAL A 217 10.12 0.73 8.70
CA VAL A 217 9.27 -0.48 8.65
C VAL A 217 8.04 -0.34 9.55
N TYR A 218 8.12 0.54 10.54
CA TYR A 218 7.01 0.88 11.44
C TYR A 218 7.20 2.29 12.00
N PHE A 219 6.13 2.84 12.56
CA PHE A 219 6.12 4.05 13.36
C PHE A 219 5.56 3.75 14.75
N ALA A 220 6.23 4.20 15.81
CA ALA A 220 5.80 3.98 17.18
C ALA A 220 5.96 5.25 18.02
N ASP A 221 4.89 5.75 18.63
CA ASP A 221 4.89 6.98 19.43
C ASP A 221 4.08 6.78 20.71
N ARG A 222 4.68 7.12 21.86
CA ARG A 222 4.07 6.94 23.18
C ARG A 222 2.98 7.96 23.48
N SER A 223 3.16 9.21 23.06
CA SER A 223 2.16 10.26 23.32
C SER A 223 0.90 10.00 22.50
N LEU A 224 1.09 9.59 21.23
CA LEU A 224 0.00 9.16 20.35
C LEU A 224 -0.57 7.78 20.71
N ARG A 225 0.09 7.04 21.61
CA ARG A 225 -0.24 5.66 22.01
C ARG A 225 -0.33 4.71 20.81
N LEU A 226 0.45 4.98 19.77
CA LEU A 226 0.30 4.43 18.43
C LEU A 226 1.48 3.53 18.06
N LEU A 227 1.17 2.38 17.45
CA LEU A 227 2.09 1.60 16.65
C LEU A 227 1.46 1.35 15.27
N ALA A 228 2.08 1.88 14.23
CA ALA A 228 1.66 1.72 12.83
C ALA A 228 2.67 0.86 12.07
N THR A 229 2.19 -0.08 11.27
CA THR A 229 2.99 -0.95 10.39
C THR A 229 2.24 -1.15 9.07
N HIS A 230 2.89 -1.48 7.96
CA HIS A 230 2.12 -1.82 6.74
C HIS A 230 1.29 -3.10 6.92
N GLY A 231 1.77 -4.08 7.70
CA GLY A 231 1.10 -5.38 7.89
C GLY A 231 1.63 -6.50 6.99
N GLN A 232 2.48 -6.20 5.99
CA GLN A 232 3.12 -7.24 5.15
C GLN A 232 3.87 -8.32 5.96
N TRP A 233 4.34 -7.99 7.16
CA TRP A 233 5.12 -8.88 8.03
C TRP A 233 4.38 -10.16 8.49
N ARG A 234 3.05 -10.15 8.48
CA ARG A 234 2.22 -11.33 8.81
C ARG A 234 1.84 -12.15 7.58
N ASP A 235 2.13 -11.67 6.37
CA ASP A 235 1.76 -12.31 5.13
C ASP A 235 2.94 -13.10 4.53
N PRO A 236 2.92 -14.45 4.58
CA PRO A 236 4.02 -15.27 4.10
C PRO A 236 4.27 -15.17 2.60
N ASP A 237 3.31 -14.68 1.81
CA ASP A 237 3.50 -14.47 0.38
C ASP A 237 4.22 -13.14 0.12
N ASN A 238 4.05 -12.15 1.00
CA ASN A 238 4.62 -10.81 0.84
C ASN A 238 5.87 -10.53 1.68
N VAL A 239 6.37 -11.52 2.42
CA VAL A 239 7.70 -11.48 3.04
C VAL A 239 8.55 -12.71 2.76
N ARG A 240 9.87 -12.54 2.84
CA ARG A 240 10.83 -13.62 2.65
C ARG A 240 11.25 -14.21 3.99
N ALA A 241 10.98 -15.49 4.19
CA ALA A 241 11.57 -16.23 5.30
C ALA A 241 13.10 -16.26 5.16
N THR A 242 13.80 -15.98 6.27
CA THR A 242 15.26 -16.02 6.38
C THR A 242 15.70 -17.27 7.16
N GLU A 243 17.00 -17.45 7.33
CA GLU A 243 17.54 -18.55 8.15
C GLU A 243 17.11 -18.39 9.61
N LYS A 244 17.04 -17.15 10.10
CA LYS A 244 16.72 -16.89 11.49
C LYS A 244 15.21 -16.67 11.65
N TRP A 245 14.54 -15.96 10.75
CA TRP A 245 13.14 -15.58 10.94
C TRP A 245 12.17 -16.20 9.92
N LYS A 246 10.97 -16.55 10.38
CA LYS A 246 9.84 -16.99 9.54
C LYS A 246 8.57 -16.21 9.90
N PRO A 247 7.64 -15.98 8.94
CA PRO A 247 6.37 -15.27 9.21
C PRO A 247 5.58 -15.83 10.39
N SER A 248 5.56 -17.16 10.55
CA SER A 248 4.89 -17.84 11.67
C SER A 248 5.45 -17.51 13.05
N GLN A 249 6.66 -16.95 13.14
CA GLN A 249 7.26 -16.51 14.40
C GLN A 249 6.81 -15.10 14.81
N GLY A 250 6.09 -14.40 13.94
CA GLY A 250 5.48 -13.10 14.21
C GLY A 250 6.49 -11.96 14.42
N TRP A 251 6.07 -10.95 15.16
CA TRP A 251 6.79 -9.70 15.37
C TRP A 251 8.10 -9.88 16.15
N GLN A 252 9.26 -9.67 15.49
CA GLN A 252 10.60 -9.79 16.08
C GLN A 252 11.59 -8.75 15.54
N PRO A 253 11.42 -7.44 15.84
CA PRO A 253 12.20 -6.39 15.20
C PRO A 253 13.71 -6.46 15.47
N GLN A 254 14.16 -7.00 16.60
CA GLN A 254 15.60 -7.20 16.88
C GLN A 254 16.21 -8.18 15.89
N ARG A 255 15.44 -9.23 15.57
CA ARG A 255 15.89 -10.27 14.66
C ARG A 255 15.94 -9.73 13.24
N TRP A 256 14.91 -8.98 12.85
CA TRP A 256 14.88 -8.28 11.57
C TRP A 256 16.03 -7.28 11.47
N GLN A 257 16.27 -6.47 12.48
CA GLN A 257 17.41 -5.54 12.56
C GLN A 257 18.76 -6.28 12.43
N SER A 258 18.94 -7.41 13.13
CA SER A 258 20.15 -8.24 13.01
C SER A 258 20.38 -8.84 11.63
N GLU A 259 19.33 -8.87 10.80
CA GLU A 259 19.34 -9.32 9.42
C GLU A 259 19.09 -8.15 8.45
N GLN A 260 19.26 -6.89 8.90
CA GLN A 260 19.04 -5.67 8.11
C GLN A 260 17.71 -5.68 7.35
N TYR A 261 16.66 -6.19 7.99
CA TYR A 261 15.30 -6.28 7.46
C TYR A 261 15.19 -7.00 6.12
N ARG A 262 16.12 -7.94 5.83
CA ARG A 262 16.10 -8.76 4.62
C ARG A 262 14.77 -9.47 4.36
N ALA A 263 14.02 -9.81 5.41
CA ALA A 263 12.68 -10.39 5.25
C ALA A 263 11.69 -9.51 4.47
N PHE A 264 11.88 -8.18 4.49
CA PHE A 264 11.00 -7.18 3.88
C PHE A 264 11.64 -6.52 2.66
N SER A 265 12.97 -6.48 2.59
CA SER A 265 13.64 -5.98 1.42
C SER A 265 13.78 -7.05 0.35
N GLU A 266 13.99 -8.33 0.65
CA GLU A 266 14.25 -9.38 -0.36
C GLU A 266 13.01 -9.76 -1.19
N PRO A 267 13.22 -10.38 -2.36
CA PRO A 267 12.10 -10.85 -3.18
C PRO A 267 11.31 -12.01 -2.54
N CYS A 268 9.98 -11.91 -2.62
CA CYS A 268 9.00 -12.83 -2.03
C CYS A 268 8.11 -13.45 -3.12
N PHE A 269 7.16 -14.29 -2.73
CA PHE A 269 6.30 -15.00 -3.68
C PHE A 269 5.31 -14.04 -4.36
N GLY A 270 4.79 -13.07 -3.60
CA GLY A 270 3.89 -12.01 -4.06
C GLY A 270 4.44 -11.27 -5.28
N ASP A 271 5.72 -10.86 -5.26
CA ASP A 271 6.35 -10.18 -6.41
C ASP A 271 6.31 -11.04 -7.68
N THR A 272 6.54 -12.34 -7.53
CA THR A 272 6.55 -13.27 -8.67
C THR A 272 5.18 -13.37 -9.31
N VAL A 273 4.11 -13.31 -8.50
CA VAL A 273 2.73 -13.30 -8.99
C VAL A 273 2.42 -11.95 -9.63
N ALA A 274 2.69 -10.85 -8.94
CA ALA A 274 2.36 -9.50 -9.38
C ALA A 274 3.09 -9.12 -10.69
N ALA A 275 4.42 -9.09 -10.69
CA ALA A 275 5.19 -8.70 -11.86
C ALA A 275 5.34 -9.84 -12.88
N GLY A 276 5.53 -11.08 -12.40
CA GLY A 276 5.84 -12.21 -13.27
C GLY A 276 4.66 -12.76 -14.05
N LEU A 277 3.53 -12.95 -13.38
CA LEU A 277 2.32 -13.49 -14.01
C LEU A 277 1.41 -12.37 -14.52
N LEU A 278 1.00 -11.45 -13.64
CA LEU A 278 -0.07 -10.50 -13.92
C LEU A 278 0.40 -9.36 -14.83
N SER A 279 1.46 -8.63 -14.48
CA SER A 279 1.97 -7.53 -15.32
C SER A 279 2.39 -8.02 -16.71
N HIS A 280 3.05 -9.19 -16.79
CA HIS A 280 3.41 -9.79 -18.07
C HIS A 280 2.18 -10.17 -18.90
N PHE A 281 1.14 -10.75 -18.28
CA PHE A 281 -0.12 -11.06 -18.96
C PHE A 281 -0.83 -9.81 -19.47
N ILE A 282 -0.96 -8.77 -18.65
CA ILE A 282 -1.61 -7.51 -19.03
C ILE A 282 -0.84 -6.88 -20.20
N TRP A 283 0.48 -6.77 -20.09
CA TRP A 283 1.31 -6.20 -21.14
C TRP A 283 1.25 -6.97 -22.46
N CYS A 284 1.42 -8.29 -22.45
CA CYS A 284 1.33 -9.10 -23.68
C CYS A 284 -0.04 -8.95 -24.33
N THR A 285 -1.11 -9.02 -23.54
CA THR A 285 -2.48 -8.93 -24.07
C THR A 285 -2.77 -7.55 -24.63
N ALA A 286 -2.30 -6.48 -23.98
CA ALA A 286 -2.49 -5.11 -24.45
C ALA A 286 -1.69 -4.82 -25.72
N LYS A 287 -0.43 -5.27 -25.79
CA LYS A 287 0.48 -5.04 -26.91
C LYS A 287 -0.01 -5.71 -28.20
N ASP A 288 -0.50 -6.94 -28.09
CA ASP A 288 -0.88 -7.75 -29.23
C ASP A 288 -2.40 -7.69 -29.52
N LEU A 289 -3.11 -6.75 -28.88
CA LEU A 289 -4.56 -6.61 -29.03
C LEU A 289 -4.92 -6.16 -30.45
N PRO A 290 -5.77 -6.89 -31.19
CA PRO A 290 -6.16 -6.53 -32.55
C PRO A 290 -7.06 -5.28 -32.53
N GLN A 291 -6.50 -4.10 -32.79
CA GLN A 291 -7.22 -2.81 -32.67
C GLN A 291 -8.47 -2.73 -33.57
N ASP A 292 -8.47 -3.45 -34.69
CA ASP A 292 -9.58 -3.49 -35.64
C ASP A 292 -10.76 -4.38 -35.18
N SER A 293 -10.62 -5.11 -34.06
CA SER A 293 -11.71 -5.92 -33.52
C SER A 293 -12.72 -5.04 -32.79
N PRO A 294 -14.03 -5.14 -33.08
CA PRO A 294 -15.08 -4.39 -32.37
C PRO A 294 -15.03 -4.54 -30.84
N GLY A 295 -14.53 -5.68 -30.35
CA GLY A 295 -14.37 -5.98 -28.92
C GLY A 295 -13.07 -5.47 -28.29
N ALA A 296 -12.07 -5.06 -29.07
CA ALA A 296 -10.73 -4.74 -28.59
C ALA A 296 -10.73 -3.60 -27.56
N TRP A 297 -11.43 -2.49 -27.85
CA TRP A 297 -11.55 -1.39 -26.90
C TRP A 297 -12.14 -1.84 -25.56
N ARG A 298 -13.11 -2.75 -25.56
CA ARG A 298 -13.72 -3.26 -24.32
C ARG A 298 -12.73 -4.12 -23.54
N ILE A 299 -11.95 -4.94 -24.24
CA ILE A 299 -10.88 -5.74 -23.63
C ILE A 299 -9.78 -4.84 -23.08
N ALA A 300 -9.31 -3.85 -23.82
CA ALA A 300 -8.32 -2.87 -23.36
C ALA A 300 -8.76 -2.21 -22.06
N ARG A 301 -10.02 -1.74 -22.00
CA ARG A 301 -10.57 -1.18 -20.76
C ARG A 301 -10.62 -2.18 -19.61
N LEU A 302 -10.94 -3.45 -19.87
CA LEU A 302 -10.92 -4.49 -18.83
C LEU A 302 -9.50 -4.77 -18.35
N LEU A 303 -8.49 -4.71 -19.22
CA LEU A 303 -7.07 -4.83 -18.88
C LEU A 303 -6.65 -3.68 -17.95
N ASP A 304 -7.04 -2.45 -18.27
CA ASP A 304 -6.78 -1.27 -17.42
C ASP A 304 -7.46 -1.37 -16.04
N GLU A 305 -8.62 -2.03 -15.99
CA GLU A 305 -9.38 -2.27 -14.77
C GLU A 305 -8.90 -3.47 -13.96
N MET A 306 -8.04 -4.34 -14.50
CA MET A 306 -7.80 -5.66 -13.91
C MET A 306 -7.36 -5.61 -12.44
N ASP A 307 -6.68 -4.53 -12.11
CA ASP A 307 -6.12 -4.28 -10.82
C ASP A 307 -7.10 -3.68 -9.80
N LEU A 308 -8.28 -3.26 -10.25
CA LEU A 308 -9.39 -2.81 -9.41
C LEU A 308 -10.21 -3.99 -8.85
N TYR A 309 -9.97 -5.22 -9.32
CA TYR A 309 -10.62 -6.42 -8.79
C TYR A 309 -9.82 -7.00 -7.64
N ARG A 310 -10.52 -7.51 -6.64
CA ARG A 310 -9.95 -8.41 -5.63
C ARG A 310 -10.82 -9.65 -5.47
N PRO A 311 -10.21 -10.84 -5.47
CA PRO A 311 -8.80 -11.13 -5.81
C PRO A 311 -8.46 -10.76 -7.26
N THR A 312 -7.20 -10.42 -7.59
CA THR A 312 -6.82 -9.91 -8.94
C THR A 312 -7.14 -10.88 -10.07
N VAL A 313 -7.08 -12.18 -9.78
CA VAL A 313 -7.47 -13.25 -10.72
C VAL A 313 -8.98 -13.27 -11.04
N SER A 314 -9.84 -12.63 -10.24
CA SER A 314 -11.25 -12.39 -10.61
C SER A 314 -11.36 -11.50 -11.84
N ALA A 315 -10.40 -10.59 -12.06
CA ALA A 315 -10.34 -9.80 -13.27
C ALA A 315 -10.06 -10.66 -14.51
N VAL A 316 -9.13 -11.60 -14.40
CA VAL A 316 -8.84 -12.54 -15.49
C VAL A 316 -10.08 -13.40 -15.78
N ALA A 317 -10.76 -13.88 -14.75
CA ALA A 317 -12.01 -14.62 -14.91
C ALA A 317 -13.10 -13.78 -15.61
N ARG A 318 -13.25 -12.49 -15.24
CA ARG A 318 -14.18 -11.55 -15.92
C ARG A 318 -13.76 -11.30 -17.36
N LEU A 319 -12.48 -11.04 -17.62
CA LEU A 319 -11.93 -10.82 -18.94
C LEU A 319 -12.23 -12.00 -19.88
N LEU A 320 -12.02 -13.23 -19.40
CA LEU A 320 -12.34 -14.44 -20.16
C LEU A 320 -13.85 -14.65 -20.36
N SER A 321 -14.66 -14.34 -19.34
CA SER A 321 -16.12 -14.38 -19.45
C SER A 321 -16.63 -13.40 -20.52
N GLU A 322 -16.06 -12.19 -20.54
CA GLU A 322 -16.37 -11.16 -21.53
C GLU A 322 -15.90 -11.54 -22.93
N ALA A 323 -14.66 -12.01 -23.07
CA ALA A 323 -14.16 -12.54 -24.32
C ALA A 323 -15.02 -13.70 -24.84
N ARG A 324 -15.53 -14.57 -23.94
CA ARG A 324 -16.47 -15.64 -24.31
C ARG A 324 -17.81 -15.09 -24.78
N ARG A 325 -18.35 -14.08 -24.11
CA ARG A 325 -19.61 -13.42 -24.49
C ARG A 325 -19.52 -12.77 -25.87
N LEU A 326 -18.42 -12.07 -26.14
CA LEU A 326 -18.10 -11.51 -27.45
C LEU A 326 -18.00 -12.64 -28.49
N SER A 327 -17.17 -13.66 -28.28
CA SER A 327 -16.97 -14.78 -29.23
C SER A 327 -18.22 -15.58 -29.67
N ARG A 328 -19.37 -15.39 -29.00
CA ARG A 328 -20.67 -15.96 -29.41
C ARG A 328 -21.36 -15.16 -30.51
N ARG A 329 -20.97 -13.91 -30.73
CA ARG A 329 -21.59 -12.97 -31.68
C ARG A 329 -20.88 -12.97 -33.03
N ASP A 330 -19.54 -13.03 -33.05
CA ASP A 330 -18.74 -12.96 -34.28
C ASP A 330 -17.56 -13.96 -34.28
N LYS A 331 -17.13 -14.38 -35.48
CA LYS A 331 -15.92 -15.16 -35.72
C LYS A 331 -14.65 -14.35 -35.41
N MET A 332 -14.58 -13.06 -35.76
CA MET A 332 -13.43 -12.20 -35.39
C MET A 332 -13.24 -12.11 -33.88
N GLU A 333 -14.32 -12.21 -33.11
CA GLU A 333 -14.27 -12.21 -31.64
C GLU A 333 -13.86 -13.57 -31.03
N LYS A 334 -13.92 -14.67 -31.81
CA LYS A 334 -13.32 -15.95 -31.41
C LYS A 334 -11.80 -15.87 -31.43
N ASP A 335 -11.23 -15.26 -32.47
CA ASP A 335 -9.78 -15.07 -32.59
C ASP A 335 -9.25 -14.20 -31.45
N LEU A 336 -9.99 -13.15 -31.07
CA LEU A 336 -9.68 -12.31 -29.90
C LEU A 336 -9.64 -13.12 -28.59
N ARG A 337 -10.63 -13.97 -28.35
CA ARG A 337 -10.67 -14.82 -27.14
C ARG A 337 -9.51 -15.80 -27.10
N ASP A 338 -9.24 -16.47 -28.23
CA ASP A 338 -8.19 -17.48 -28.31
C ASP A 338 -6.81 -16.84 -28.15
N HIS A 339 -6.64 -15.61 -28.64
CA HIS A 339 -5.46 -14.78 -28.40
C HIS A 339 -5.27 -14.44 -26.90
N ILE A 340 -6.30 -13.95 -26.20
CA ILE A 340 -6.22 -13.66 -24.75
C ILE A 340 -5.83 -14.92 -23.96
N LEU A 341 -6.43 -16.07 -24.29
CA LEU A 341 -6.09 -17.35 -23.66
C LEU A 341 -4.65 -17.78 -23.95
N GLN A 342 -4.15 -17.53 -25.16
CA GLN A 342 -2.78 -17.79 -25.53
C GLN A 342 -1.80 -16.91 -24.73
N CYS A 343 -2.06 -15.61 -24.62
CA CYS A 343 -1.27 -14.69 -23.81
C CYS A 343 -1.27 -15.11 -22.34
N PHE A 344 -2.44 -15.46 -21.79
CA PHE A 344 -2.55 -15.95 -20.41
C PHE A 344 -1.71 -17.21 -20.17
N ARG A 345 -1.85 -18.22 -21.02
CA ARG A 345 -1.08 -19.47 -20.90
C ARG A 345 0.41 -19.27 -21.13
N GLY A 346 0.78 -18.36 -22.04
CA GLY A 346 2.17 -17.94 -22.27
C GLY A 346 2.79 -17.35 -21.01
N SER A 347 2.11 -16.37 -20.40
CA SER A 347 2.55 -15.77 -19.14
C SER A 347 2.59 -16.78 -17.98
N LEU A 348 1.58 -17.65 -17.87
CA LEU A 348 1.58 -18.73 -16.86
C LEU A 348 2.75 -19.68 -17.05
N ALA A 349 3.05 -20.08 -18.29
CA ALA A 349 4.16 -20.96 -18.60
C ALA A 349 5.51 -20.30 -18.31
N ALA A 350 5.69 -19.03 -18.68
CA ALA A 350 6.88 -18.25 -18.40
C ALA A 350 7.11 -18.07 -16.88
N TRP A 351 6.06 -17.66 -16.15
CA TRP A 351 6.11 -17.51 -14.69
C TRP A 351 6.46 -18.81 -13.96
N LEU A 352 5.85 -19.94 -14.34
CA LEU A 352 6.19 -21.25 -13.80
C LEU A 352 7.58 -21.74 -14.22
N GLY A 353 8.14 -21.19 -15.30
CA GLY A 353 9.51 -21.47 -15.75
C GLY A 353 10.58 -20.80 -14.89
N HIS A 354 10.23 -19.76 -14.13
CA HIS A 354 11.19 -19.06 -13.26
C HIS A 354 11.48 -19.85 -12.00
N ARG A 355 12.77 -20.06 -11.70
CA ARG A 355 13.22 -20.70 -10.46
C ARG A 355 12.74 -19.94 -9.22
N ALA A 356 12.68 -18.60 -9.30
CA ALA A 356 12.23 -17.75 -8.20
C ALA A 356 10.83 -18.13 -7.71
N THR A 357 9.87 -18.37 -8.62
CA THR A 357 8.49 -18.79 -8.32
C THR A 357 8.43 -19.99 -7.40
N TRP A 358 9.26 -21.00 -7.65
CA TRP A 358 9.29 -22.23 -6.83
C TRP A 358 10.05 -22.03 -5.53
N CYS A 359 11.15 -21.27 -5.56
CA CYS A 359 11.99 -21.03 -4.39
C CYS A 359 11.27 -20.17 -3.34
N SER A 360 10.50 -19.17 -3.74
CA SER A 360 9.75 -18.29 -2.83
C SER A 360 8.43 -18.88 -2.35
N ALA A 361 7.85 -19.84 -3.07
CA ALA A 361 6.61 -20.51 -2.66
C ALA A 361 6.76 -21.34 -1.38
N SER A 362 5.74 -21.27 -0.52
CA SER A 362 5.58 -22.16 0.63
C SER A 362 5.40 -23.63 0.23
N LEU A 363 5.65 -24.58 1.13
CA LEU A 363 5.53 -26.02 0.83
C LEU A 363 4.14 -26.41 0.28
N PRO A 364 3.01 -26.01 0.88
CA PRO A 364 1.69 -26.30 0.32
C PRO A 364 1.49 -25.66 -1.06
N MET A 365 2.01 -24.44 -1.25
CA MET A 365 1.91 -23.74 -2.53
C MET A 365 2.72 -24.46 -3.62
N ARG A 366 3.90 -25.00 -3.34
CA ARG A 366 4.69 -25.80 -4.30
C ARG A 366 3.91 -26.99 -4.85
N TRP A 367 3.18 -27.70 -3.99
CA TRP A 367 2.29 -28.79 -4.44
C TRP A 367 1.21 -28.28 -5.38
N ARG A 368 0.56 -27.16 -5.04
CA ARG A 368 -0.45 -26.52 -5.91
C ARG A 368 0.15 -26.08 -7.25
N LEU A 369 1.34 -25.46 -7.23
CA LEU A 369 2.06 -25.08 -8.44
C LEU A 369 2.43 -26.30 -9.30
N GLY A 370 2.77 -27.43 -8.69
CA GLY A 370 2.97 -28.71 -9.38
C GLY A 370 1.71 -29.16 -10.13
N VAL A 371 0.55 -29.10 -9.47
CA VAL A 371 -0.75 -29.40 -10.09
C VAL A 371 -1.07 -28.43 -11.22
N ILE A 372 -0.93 -27.11 -10.99
CA ILE A 372 -1.15 -26.07 -12.02
C ILE A 372 -0.21 -26.30 -13.21
N SER A 373 1.06 -26.63 -12.96
CA SER A 373 2.05 -26.92 -14.00
C SER A 373 1.70 -28.17 -14.83
N CYS A 374 1.01 -29.15 -14.26
CA CYS A 374 0.52 -30.30 -15.03
C CYS A 374 -0.72 -29.91 -15.84
N LEU A 375 -1.67 -29.22 -15.19
CA LEU A 375 -2.95 -28.83 -15.80
C LEU A 375 -2.79 -27.82 -16.95
N ARG A 376 -1.74 -27.00 -16.96
CA ARG A 376 -1.49 -26.01 -18.04
C ARG A 376 -1.37 -26.65 -19.43
N HIS A 377 -0.98 -27.93 -19.51
CA HIS A 377 -0.82 -28.64 -20.78
C HIS A 377 -2.16 -29.13 -21.36
N LEU A 378 -3.21 -29.16 -20.55
CA LEU A 378 -4.56 -29.49 -20.99
C LEU A 378 -5.18 -28.26 -21.66
N ARG A 379 -5.31 -28.28 -22.98
CA ARG A 379 -5.89 -27.18 -23.78
C ARG A 379 -7.42 -27.11 -23.66
N TRP A 380 -7.96 -27.13 -22.45
CA TRP A 380 -9.39 -27.15 -22.19
C TRP A 380 -9.80 -25.84 -21.53
N THR A 381 -10.70 -25.09 -22.18
CA THR A 381 -11.16 -23.77 -21.68
C THR A 381 -11.84 -23.88 -20.30
N TRP A 382 -12.44 -25.03 -19.95
CA TRP A 382 -12.95 -25.21 -18.59
C TRP A 382 -11.82 -25.21 -17.57
N VAL A 383 -10.61 -25.64 -17.95
CA VAL A 383 -9.51 -25.93 -17.02
C VAL A 383 -8.88 -24.60 -16.66
N ASP A 384 -8.69 -23.74 -17.66
CA ASP A 384 -8.24 -22.36 -17.44
C ASP A 384 -9.21 -21.60 -16.52
N LEU A 385 -10.53 -21.74 -16.74
CA LEU A 385 -11.54 -21.09 -15.89
C LEU A 385 -11.58 -21.68 -14.46
N LEU A 386 -11.39 -22.99 -14.31
CA LEU A 386 -11.36 -23.65 -13.01
C LEU A 386 -10.10 -23.28 -12.22
N LEU A 387 -8.92 -23.35 -12.85
CA LEU A 387 -7.65 -22.86 -12.31
C LEU A 387 -7.80 -21.40 -11.87
N MET A 388 -8.45 -20.61 -12.73
CA MET A 388 -9.01 -19.28 -12.52
C MET A 388 -9.62 -19.08 -11.15
N LYS A 389 -10.76 -19.75 -10.98
CA LYS A 389 -11.59 -19.66 -9.79
C LYS A 389 -10.89 -20.19 -8.56
N MET A 390 -10.07 -21.25 -8.69
CA MET A 390 -9.30 -21.79 -7.57
C MET A 390 -8.24 -20.81 -7.07
N MET A 391 -7.53 -20.13 -7.98
CA MET A 391 -6.61 -19.06 -7.61
C MET A 391 -7.35 -17.89 -6.97
N ALA A 392 -8.56 -17.58 -7.44
CA ALA A 392 -9.39 -16.50 -6.89
C ALA A 392 -9.82 -16.79 -5.47
N GLN A 393 -10.47 -17.93 -5.24
CA GLN A 393 -10.93 -18.32 -3.92
C GLN A 393 -9.80 -18.43 -2.90
N ALA A 394 -8.59 -18.82 -3.34
CA ALA A 394 -7.42 -18.88 -2.46
C ALA A 394 -6.87 -17.51 -2.06
N GLN A 395 -7.26 -16.44 -2.77
CA GLN A 395 -6.81 -15.05 -2.57
C GLN A 395 -7.94 -14.13 -2.08
N GLU A 396 -9.12 -14.67 -1.75
CA GLU A 396 -10.19 -13.84 -1.19
C GLU A 396 -9.72 -13.21 0.12
N PRO A 397 -9.71 -11.87 0.20
CA PRO A 397 -9.20 -11.19 1.37
C PRO A 397 -10.12 -11.43 2.57
N GLU A 398 -9.52 -11.66 3.74
CA GLU A 398 -10.27 -11.96 4.96
C GLU A 398 -11.15 -10.76 5.36
N ALA A 399 -12.47 -10.96 5.35
CA ALA A 399 -13.45 -9.91 5.69
C ALA A 399 -13.46 -9.55 7.19
N SER A 400 -12.72 -10.29 8.02
CA SER A 400 -12.54 -10.04 9.44
C SER A 400 -11.19 -10.58 9.90
N ILE A 401 -10.68 -10.06 11.01
CA ILE A 401 -9.45 -10.56 11.63
C ILE A 401 -9.82 -11.45 12.82
N ALA A 402 -9.28 -12.66 12.87
CA ALA A 402 -9.55 -13.57 13.98
C ALA A 402 -8.97 -13.02 15.30
N THR A 403 -9.67 -13.26 16.42
CA THR A 403 -9.21 -12.82 17.76
C THR A 403 -7.81 -13.31 18.09
N ALA A 404 -7.46 -14.54 17.66
CA ALA A 404 -6.13 -15.09 17.88
C ALA A 404 -5.03 -14.26 17.20
N ASP A 405 -5.31 -13.70 16.02
CA ASP A 405 -4.35 -12.88 15.27
C ASP A 405 -4.34 -11.44 15.77
N LEU A 406 -5.49 -10.89 16.13
CA LEU A 406 -5.58 -9.63 16.89
C LEU A 406 -4.67 -9.66 18.12
N LEU A 407 -4.79 -10.68 18.97
CA LEU A 407 -3.97 -10.80 20.19
C LEU A 407 -2.46 -10.95 19.93
N ARG A 408 -2.06 -11.31 18.71
CA ARG A 408 -0.65 -11.42 18.28
C ARG A 408 -0.09 -10.10 17.75
N LEU A 409 -0.92 -9.08 17.54
CA LEU A 409 -0.46 -7.78 17.06
C LEU A 409 0.48 -7.12 18.08
N PRO A 410 1.56 -6.49 17.62
CA PRO A 410 2.63 -6.04 18.49
C PRO A 410 2.19 -5.00 19.52
N ALA A 411 1.34 -4.02 19.16
CA ALA A 411 0.88 -3.01 20.12
C ALA A 411 0.18 -3.63 21.35
N PHE A 412 -0.36 -4.84 21.17
CA PHE A 412 -1.09 -5.56 22.19
C PHE A 412 -0.22 -6.57 22.93
N HIS A 413 1.07 -6.70 22.63
CA HIS A 413 1.99 -7.50 23.44
C HIS A 413 2.19 -6.84 24.80
N ALA A 414 2.22 -7.64 25.88
CA ALA A 414 2.29 -7.13 27.25
C ALA A 414 3.40 -6.08 27.47
N ALA A 415 4.55 -6.31 26.84
CA ALA A 415 5.73 -5.45 26.94
C ALA A 415 5.60 -4.12 26.17
N TYR A 416 4.71 -4.02 25.19
CA TYR A 416 4.40 -2.78 24.47
C TYR A 416 3.19 -2.07 25.08
N ARG A 417 2.23 -2.83 25.63
CA ARG A 417 1.15 -2.28 26.47
C ARG A 417 1.70 -1.50 27.67
N SER A 418 2.81 -1.94 28.27
CA SER A 418 3.48 -1.22 29.36
C SER A 418 4.15 0.08 28.91
N LEU A 419 4.46 0.25 27.62
CA LEU A 419 4.97 1.50 27.06
C LEU A 419 3.87 2.55 26.86
N GLY A 420 2.60 2.16 26.99
CA GLY A 420 1.44 3.02 26.78
C GLY A 420 0.81 2.88 25.39
N LEU A 421 1.32 1.99 24.54
CA LEU A 421 0.73 1.71 23.22
C LEU A 421 -0.65 1.08 23.38
N ARG A 422 -1.64 1.59 22.64
CA ARG A 422 -3.06 1.22 22.71
C ARG A 422 -3.71 1.05 21.34
N LEU A 423 -3.16 1.73 20.34
CA LEU A 423 -3.66 1.75 18.99
C LEU A 423 -2.67 1.01 18.09
N HIS A 424 -3.15 -0.04 17.42
CA HIS A 424 -2.41 -0.74 16.37
C HIS A 424 -3.01 -0.40 15.02
N VAL A 425 -2.19 0.07 14.08
CA VAL A 425 -2.66 0.45 12.74
C VAL A 425 -1.92 -0.35 11.67
N GLU A 426 -2.67 -0.92 10.74
CA GLU A 426 -2.13 -1.66 9.59
C GLU A 426 -2.74 -1.23 8.25
N GLY A 427 -2.08 -1.61 7.16
CA GLY A 427 -2.54 -1.55 5.78
C GLY A 427 -2.59 -2.94 5.16
N HIS A 428 -2.09 -3.08 3.92
CA HIS A 428 -1.73 -4.32 3.22
C HIS A 428 -2.87 -5.24 2.78
N THR A 429 -3.94 -5.35 3.58
CA THR A 429 -5.07 -6.24 3.25
C THR A 429 -6.01 -5.62 2.22
N HIS A 430 -5.89 -4.31 1.97
CA HIS A 430 -6.81 -3.50 1.18
C HIS A 430 -8.26 -3.50 1.69
N ILE A 431 -8.54 -4.02 2.90
CA ILE A 431 -9.85 -4.00 3.55
C ILE A 431 -9.78 -3.10 4.78
N ALA A 432 -10.60 -2.06 4.75
CA ALA A 432 -10.88 -1.20 5.89
C ALA A 432 -11.56 -2.02 7.01
N LEU A 433 -10.93 -2.12 8.18
CA LEU A 433 -11.41 -2.88 9.33
C LEU A 433 -11.12 -2.14 10.63
N GLU A 434 -11.96 -2.35 11.63
CA GLU A 434 -11.81 -1.80 12.98
C GLU A 434 -12.24 -2.86 14.00
N GLU A 435 -11.43 -3.07 15.03
CA GLU A 435 -11.74 -4.02 16.10
C GLU A 435 -11.30 -3.46 17.47
N GLU A 436 -12.12 -3.68 18.49
CA GLU A 436 -11.79 -3.35 19.88
C GLU A 436 -11.44 -4.60 20.68
N LEU A 437 -10.36 -4.51 21.44
CA LEU A 437 -9.95 -5.50 22.41
C LEU A 437 -9.97 -4.92 23.81
N ARG A 438 -10.36 -5.75 24.77
CA ARG A 438 -10.29 -5.43 26.19
C ARG A 438 -9.30 -6.34 26.90
N PHE A 439 -8.27 -5.75 27.50
CA PHE A 439 -7.31 -6.48 28.33
C PHE A 439 -7.60 -6.30 29.83
N ARG A 440 -7.28 -7.30 30.64
CA ARG A 440 -7.41 -7.21 32.11
C ARG A 440 -6.33 -6.33 32.75
N VAL A 441 -5.18 -6.21 32.10
CA VAL A 441 -4.00 -5.48 32.57
C VAL A 441 -3.49 -4.57 31.44
N PRO A 442 -3.22 -3.28 31.71
CA PRO A 442 -3.30 -2.60 33.01
C PRO A 442 -4.74 -2.37 33.50
N ARG A 443 -4.92 -2.10 34.81
CA ARG A 443 -6.25 -1.93 35.41
C ARG A 443 -6.97 -0.69 34.87
N GLU A 444 -6.21 0.35 34.56
CA GLU A 444 -6.64 1.60 33.94
C GLU A 444 -6.56 1.50 32.42
N ARG A 445 -7.52 2.09 31.70
CA ARG A 445 -7.56 2.18 30.22
C ARG A 445 -7.32 0.83 29.54
N ARG A 446 -8.32 -0.05 29.67
CA ARG A 446 -8.33 -1.46 29.25
C ARG A 446 -8.66 -1.69 27.78
N SER A 447 -9.13 -0.67 27.08
CA SER A 447 -9.52 -0.74 25.67
C SER A 447 -8.33 -0.46 24.76
N TYR A 448 -8.23 -1.27 23.72
CA TYR A 448 -7.18 -1.26 22.71
C TYR A 448 -7.86 -1.37 21.36
N ILE A 449 -7.41 -0.60 20.38
CA ILE A 449 -8.06 -0.52 19.08
C ILE A 449 -7.10 -1.00 18.00
N TYR A 450 -7.60 -1.85 17.13
CA TYR A 450 -6.97 -2.19 15.86
C TYR A 450 -7.70 -1.46 14.74
N VAL A 451 -6.95 -0.83 13.84
CA VAL A 451 -7.48 -0.21 12.62
C VAL A 451 -6.68 -0.72 11.42
N ASN A 452 -7.37 -1.34 10.45
CA ASN A 452 -6.83 -1.49 9.10
C ASN A 452 -7.33 -0.32 8.23
N LEU A 453 -6.39 0.38 7.59
CA LEU A 453 -6.66 1.54 6.75
C LEU A 453 -7.18 1.16 5.36
N GLY A 454 -7.21 -0.12 4.99
CA GLY A 454 -7.62 -0.54 3.66
C GLY A 454 -6.75 0.07 2.57
N ALA A 455 -7.32 0.29 1.39
CA ALA A 455 -6.61 0.90 0.25
C ALA A 455 -7.36 2.07 -0.35
N TRP A 456 -6.60 3.06 -0.82
CA TRP A 456 -7.09 4.25 -1.49
C TRP A 456 -7.12 4.05 -3.00
N ARG A 457 -8.29 3.68 -3.53
CA ARG A 457 -8.46 3.26 -4.91
C ARG A 457 -9.90 3.27 -5.38
N ASP A 458 -10.08 3.09 -6.68
CA ASP A 458 -11.36 2.64 -7.22
C ASP A 458 -11.59 1.14 -6.98
N LEU A 459 -12.85 0.78 -6.78
CA LEU A 459 -13.32 -0.60 -6.68
C LEU A 459 -14.41 -0.85 -7.71
N ILE A 460 -14.31 -2.00 -8.38
CA ILE A 460 -15.39 -2.49 -9.24
C ILE A 460 -16.44 -3.21 -8.37
N MET A 461 -17.66 -2.68 -8.37
CA MET A 461 -18.80 -3.22 -7.65
C MET A 461 -19.85 -3.80 -8.60
N GLU A 462 -20.41 -4.95 -8.26
CA GLU A 462 -21.57 -5.52 -8.95
C GLU A 462 -22.86 -4.77 -8.58
N LYS A 463 -23.68 -4.46 -9.58
CA LYS A 463 -25.02 -3.89 -9.38
C LYS A 463 -26.00 -5.02 -9.07
N ARG A 464 -26.95 -4.77 -8.15
CA ARG A 464 -27.97 -5.77 -7.76
C ARG A 464 -28.81 -6.28 -8.93
N ASN A 465 -29.03 -5.46 -9.95
CA ASN A 465 -29.78 -5.79 -11.16
C ASN A 465 -28.88 -6.14 -12.37
N GLY A 466 -27.60 -6.42 -12.12
CA GLY A 466 -26.62 -6.79 -13.14
C GLY A 466 -25.80 -5.61 -13.67
N GLY A 467 -24.59 -5.92 -14.12
CA GLY A 467 -23.59 -4.94 -14.54
C GLY A 467 -22.68 -4.49 -13.40
N TYR A 468 -21.79 -3.55 -13.71
CA TYR A 468 -20.76 -3.09 -12.79
C TYR A 468 -20.76 -1.57 -12.65
N ARG A 469 -20.23 -1.08 -11.53
CA ARG A 469 -20.00 0.33 -11.23
C ARG A 469 -18.63 0.50 -10.58
N ARG A 470 -17.97 1.63 -10.81
CA ARG A 470 -16.76 2.01 -10.06
C ARG A 470 -17.13 2.84 -8.84
N ARG A 471 -16.45 2.61 -7.72
CA ARG A 471 -16.57 3.36 -6.47
C ARG A 471 -15.19 3.65 -5.92
N GLY A 472 -14.88 4.91 -5.68
CA GLY A 472 -13.65 5.30 -4.97
C GLY A 472 -13.84 5.03 -3.49
N MET A 473 -12.80 4.48 -2.89
CA MET A 473 -12.75 4.16 -1.47
C MET A 473 -11.40 4.59 -0.94
N GLY A 474 -11.41 5.10 0.28
CA GLY A 474 -10.21 5.40 1.06
C GLY A 474 -10.59 5.53 2.52
N ARG A 475 -9.63 5.30 3.41
CA ARG A 475 -9.79 5.52 4.85
C ARG A 475 -8.58 6.25 5.39
N ALA A 476 -8.85 7.24 6.23
CA ALA A 476 -7.83 7.94 6.99
C ALA A 476 -8.13 7.83 8.48
N LEU A 477 -7.09 7.65 9.30
CA LEU A 477 -7.19 7.72 10.75
C LEU A 477 -6.63 9.05 11.23
N TYR A 478 -7.44 9.81 11.98
CA TYR A 478 -7.04 11.07 12.59
C TYR A 478 -6.86 10.85 14.09
N ILE A 479 -5.74 11.29 14.65
CA ILE A 479 -5.41 11.22 16.08
C ILE A 479 -5.01 12.62 16.52
N PHE A 480 -5.77 13.18 17.45
CA PHE A 480 -5.52 14.48 18.07
C PHE A 480 -4.90 14.24 19.44
N ASP A 481 -3.71 14.80 19.66
CA ASP A 481 -3.00 14.84 20.93
C ASP A 481 -2.85 16.31 21.32
N LEU A 482 -3.87 16.84 22.00
CA LEU A 482 -4.02 18.26 22.30
C LEU A 482 -3.45 18.57 23.68
N ALA A 483 -2.15 18.35 23.81
CA ALA A 483 -1.47 18.38 25.09
C ALA A 483 -1.58 19.73 25.82
N ALA A 484 -1.60 20.86 25.09
CA ALA A 484 -1.75 22.18 25.69
C ALA A 484 -3.13 22.39 26.35
N LEU A 485 -4.17 21.70 25.86
CA LEU A 485 -5.53 21.75 26.40
C LEU A 485 -5.72 20.83 27.62
N SER A 486 -4.79 19.90 27.85
CA SER A 486 -4.90 18.90 28.93
C SER A 486 -4.87 19.51 30.34
N HIS A 487 -4.35 20.74 30.49
CA HIS A 487 -4.31 21.43 31.78
C HIS A 487 -5.66 22.05 32.18
N SER A 488 -6.52 22.40 31.23
CA SER A 488 -7.86 22.96 31.48
C SER A 488 -9.00 21.95 31.27
N MET A 489 -8.82 20.96 30.38
CA MET A 489 -9.83 19.93 30.04
C MET A 489 -9.18 18.53 29.89
N PRO A 490 -8.83 17.84 31.00
CA PRO A 490 -8.01 16.62 30.97
C PRO A 490 -8.65 15.40 30.29
N GLU A 491 -9.98 15.33 30.23
CA GLU A 491 -10.71 14.16 29.71
C GLU A 491 -10.92 14.21 28.17
N ASP A 492 -10.85 15.40 27.55
CA ASP A 492 -11.15 15.62 26.12
C ASP A 492 -9.91 15.82 25.22
N ALA A 493 -8.70 15.85 25.79
CA ALA A 493 -7.49 16.26 25.08
C ALA A 493 -6.93 15.22 24.08
N PHE A 494 -7.25 13.93 24.24
CA PHE A 494 -6.80 12.88 23.33
C PHE A 494 -7.99 12.17 22.68
N ARG A 495 -8.11 12.29 21.36
CA ARG A 495 -9.21 11.70 20.59
C ARG A 495 -8.71 11.18 19.25
N TYR A 496 -9.34 10.12 18.74
CA TYR A 496 -9.07 9.64 17.39
C TYR A 496 -10.35 9.12 16.74
N TYR A 497 -10.40 9.16 15.41
CA TYR A 497 -11.48 8.58 14.63
C TYR A 497 -10.96 8.13 13.27
N ALA A 498 -11.51 7.03 12.75
CA ALA A 498 -11.35 6.64 11.36
C ALA A 498 -12.42 7.35 10.51
N ARG A 499 -12.04 7.78 9.31
CA ARG A 499 -12.94 8.40 8.34
C ARG A 499 -12.83 7.67 7.02
N ASP A 500 -13.95 7.10 6.61
CA ASP A 500 -14.12 6.53 5.28
C ASP A 500 -14.51 7.62 4.27
N LEU A 501 -13.79 7.66 3.16
CA LEU A 501 -14.16 8.41 1.96
C LEU A 501 -14.67 7.42 0.93
N ALA A 502 -15.96 7.51 0.62
CA ALA A 502 -16.56 6.80 -0.49
C ALA A 502 -17.06 7.83 -1.51
N SER A 503 -16.67 7.64 -2.77
CA SER A 503 -17.06 8.54 -3.85
C SER A 503 -17.63 7.77 -5.04
N TRP A 504 -18.62 8.41 -5.68
CA TRP A 504 -19.30 7.93 -6.87
C TRP A 504 -19.31 9.05 -7.89
N SER A 505 -19.12 8.74 -9.16
CA SER A 505 -19.26 9.73 -10.22
C SER A 505 -19.74 9.07 -11.52
N ASP A 506 -20.48 9.81 -12.34
CA ASP A 506 -20.88 9.31 -13.66
C ASP A 506 -19.67 9.17 -14.59
N ARG A 507 -18.62 9.96 -14.33
CA ARG A 507 -17.30 9.82 -14.99
C ARG A 507 -16.67 8.46 -14.72
N ARG A 508 -16.96 7.82 -13.59
CA ARG A 508 -16.49 6.47 -13.27
C ARG A 508 -17.29 5.37 -13.96
N ASP A 509 -18.47 5.71 -14.48
CA ASP A 509 -19.37 4.78 -15.15
C ASP A 509 -19.21 4.78 -16.67
N CYS A 510 -18.50 5.76 -17.24
CA CYS A 510 -18.29 5.88 -18.69
C CYS A 510 -17.03 5.16 -19.21
N TRP A 511 -16.36 4.37 -18.36
CA TRP A 511 -15.24 3.47 -18.70
C TRP A 511 -15.72 2.03 -18.85
#